data_AF-A0A966UBX2-F1
#
_entry.id   AF-A0A966UBX2-F1
#
_cell.length_a   1.000
_cell.length_b   1.000
_cell.length_c   1.000
_cell.angle_alpha   90.00
_cell.angle_beta   90.00
_cell.angle_gamma   90.00
#
_symmetry.space_group_name_H-M   'P 1'
#
loop_
_entity.id
_entity.type
_entity.pdbx_description
1 polymer ?
#
loop_
_entity_poly.entity_id
_entity_poly.type
_entity_poly.pdbx_seq_one_letter_code
_entity_poly.pdbx_strand_id
1 'polypeptide(L)'
;MNKISTVSIGNDHAGPELKAKISEYLENQGIKVTPESFPLPWLFHESQIMEWLKYVTEEEGKVWGSLHIAYYSDEGLLEVNQNYLQHDYYTDIITFDRCRGNRIHGDLAISVERISDHARELGVPVGHEAARVHVHGFLHLCGYGDASDEEKNIMRQLEEKYIAEAGRFGMTW
;
A
#
# COMPACT_ATOMS: atom_id res chain seq x y z
N MET A 1 -17.16 -10.24 6.18
CA MET A 1 -15.77 -10.70 6.36
C MET A 1 -14.95 -9.69 5.56
N ASN A 2 -14.53 -8.59 6.17
CA ASN A 2 -14.20 -7.36 5.41
C ASN A 2 -12.70 -7.03 5.41
N LYS A 3 -11.96 -7.66 6.32
CA LYS A 3 -10.51 -7.64 6.39
C LYS A 3 -9.96 -8.91 5.74
N ILE A 4 -9.13 -8.76 4.71
CA ILE A 4 -8.63 -9.86 3.89
C ILE A 4 -7.35 -10.43 4.49
N SER A 5 -6.40 -9.57 4.87
CA SER A 5 -5.14 -10.01 5.48
C SER A 5 -4.41 -8.87 6.20
N THR A 6 -3.29 -9.18 6.87
CA THR A 6 -2.42 -8.20 7.54
C THR A 6 -0.98 -8.64 7.49
N VAL A 7 -0.11 -7.66 7.33
CA VAL A 7 1.34 -7.75 7.47
C VAL A 7 1.71 -6.86 8.65
N SER A 8 2.37 -7.42 9.66
CA SER A 8 2.85 -6.67 10.81
C SER A 8 4.36 -6.69 10.79
N ILE A 9 4.99 -5.52 10.73
CA ILE A 9 6.43 -5.39 10.55
C ILE A 9 7.01 -4.68 11.76
N GLY A 10 7.61 -5.45 12.66
CA GLY A 10 8.24 -4.92 13.88
C GLY A 10 9.27 -5.85 14.50
N ASN A 11 9.10 -7.17 14.35
CA ASN A 11 10.08 -8.24 14.51
C ASN A 11 9.40 -9.54 14.02
N ASP A 12 10.10 -10.29 13.18
CA ASP A 12 9.75 -11.62 12.65
C ASP A 12 8.54 -11.77 11.70
N HIS A 13 8.89 -12.26 10.50
CA HIS A 13 8.13 -13.15 9.61
C HIS A 13 6.72 -12.74 9.20
N ALA A 14 6.70 -11.86 8.21
CA ALA A 14 5.77 -11.90 7.10
C ALA A 14 5.65 -13.32 6.48
N GLY A 15 4.48 -13.95 6.54
CA GLY A 15 4.27 -15.33 6.08
C GLY A 15 3.84 -15.45 4.62
N PRO A 16 4.07 -16.59 3.92
CA PRO A 16 3.66 -16.80 2.52
C PRO A 16 2.15 -16.77 2.25
N GLU A 17 1.32 -16.50 3.26
CA GLU A 17 -0.15 -16.59 3.19
C GLU A 17 -0.83 -15.35 2.59
N LEU A 18 -0.20 -14.17 2.61
CA LEU A 18 -0.82 -12.93 2.14
C LEU A 18 -1.24 -13.02 0.67
N LYS A 19 -0.29 -13.41 -0.18
CA LYS A 19 -0.50 -13.55 -1.62
C LYS A 19 -1.64 -14.51 -1.94
N ALA A 20 -1.68 -15.66 -1.25
CA ALA A 20 -2.71 -16.67 -1.45
C ALA A 20 -4.10 -16.14 -1.04
N LYS A 21 -4.20 -15.53 0.15
CA LYS A 21 -5.48 -15.02 0.70
C LYS A 21 -6.13 -13.97 -0.18
N ILE A 22 -5.36 -13.03 -0.74
CA ILE A 22 -5.97 -12.00 -1.58
C ILE A 22 -6.23 -12.48 -3.00
N SER A 23 -5.39 -13.36 -3.55
CA SER A 23 -5.68 -13.98 -4.84
C SER A 23 -7.01 -14.72 -4.80
N GLU A 24 -7.24 -15.53 -3.76
CA GLU A 24 -8.51 -16.22 -3.51
C GLU A 24 -9.68 -15.23 -3.37
N TYR A 25 -9.50 -14.13 -2.63
CA TYR A 25 -10.52 -13.10 -2.49
C TYR A 25 -10.94 -12.49 -3.84
N LEU A 26 -9.98 -12.09 -4.67
CA LEU A 26 -10.27 -11.44 -5.96
C LEU A 26 -10.94 -12.39 -6.95
N GLU A 27 -10.49 -13.65 -7.01
CA GLU A 27 -11.13 -14.67 -7.83
C GLU A 27 -12.60 -14.89 -7.43
N ASN A 28 -12.88 -14.91 -6.12
CA ASN A 28 -14.25 -15.03 -5.59
C ASN A 28 -15.15 -13.83 -5.96
N GLN A 29 -14.58 -12.64 -6.18
CA GLN A 29 -15.31 -11.46 -6.68
C GLN A 29 -15.52 -11.47 -8.19
N GLY A 30 -15.14 -12.55 -8.90
CA GLY A 30 -15.25 -12.65 -10.34
C GLY A 30 -14.21 -11.80 -11.10
N ILE A 31 -13.22 -11.26 -10.38
CA ILE A 31 -12.07 -10.58 -10.97
C ILE A 31 -11.15 -11.66 -11.50
N LYS A 32 -11.19 -11.90 -12.81
CA LYS A 32 -10.35 -12.92 -13.47
C LYS A 32 -8.87 -12.55 -13.34
N VAL A 33 -8.19 -13.29 -12.48
CA VAL A 33 -6.74 -13.30 -12.38
C VAL A 33 -6.21 -14.29 -13.43
N THR A 34 -5.74 -13.83 -14.59
CA THR A 34 -4.91 -14.66 -15.48
C THR A 34 -3.50 -14.11 -15.54
N PRO A 35 -2.47 -14.97 -15.77
CA PRO A 35 -1.10 -14.52 -15.95
C PRO A 35 -0.93 -13.43 -17.02
N GLU A 36 -1.79 -13.41 -18.05
CA GLU A 36 -1.76 -12.40 -19.11
C GLU A 36 -2.65 -11.17 -18.85
N SER A 37 -3.68 -11.29 -18.00
CA SER A 37 -4.64 -10.19 -17.77
C SER A 37 -4.13 -9.18 -16.74
N PHE A 38 -3.38 -9.66 -15.75
CA PHE A 38 -2.99 -8.91 -14.57
C PHE A 38 -1.87 -9.72 -13.90
N PRO A 39 -0.60 -9.30 -13.92
CA PRO A 39 0.33 -9.87 -12.98
C PRO A 39 -0.16 -9.39 -11.60
N LEU A 40 -0.70 -10.36 -10.85
CA LEU A 40 -1.36 -10.25 -9.55
C LEU A 40 -1.06 -8.96 -8.76
N PRO A 41 -2.06 -8.25 -8.21
CA PRO A 41 -1.89 -7.06 -7.35
C PRO A 41 -1.04 -7.28 -6.08
N TRP A 42 -0.54 -8.50 -5.87
CA TRP A 42 0.25 -9.01 -4.74
C TRP A 42 1.59 -9.58 -5.20
N LEU A 43 2.12 -9.08 -6.31
CA LEU A 43 3.37 -9.52 -6.95
C LEU A 43 4.55 -9.57 -5.98
N PHE A 44 4.54 -8.68 -5.00
CA PHE A 44 5.67 -8.50 -4.11
C PHE A 44 5.50 -9.36 -2.88
N HIS A 45 6.53 -10.15 -2.60
CA HIS A 45 6.67 -10.73 -1.28
C HIS A 45 6.71 -9.60 -0.26
N GLU A 46 6.10 -9.85 0.89
CA GLU A 46 6.12 -8.92 2.02
C GLU A 46 7.53 -8.46 2.38
N SER A 47 8.54 -9.33 2.20
CA SER A 47 9.96 -8.98 2.36
C SER A 47 10.43 -7.91 1.39
N GLN A 48 9.98 -7.93 0.13
CA GLN A 48 10.35 -6.96 -0.89
C GLN A 48 9.75 -5.58 -0.58
N ILE A 49 8.45 -5.55 -0.23
CA ILE A 49 7.78 -4.32 0.22
C ILE A 49 8.51 -3.76 1.45
N MET A 50 8.86 -4.63 2.40
CA MET A 50 9.56 -4.24 3.62
C MET A 50 10.94 -3.64 3.34
N GLU A 51 11.77 -4.32 2.55
CA GLU A 51 13.12 -3.86 2.22
C GLU A 51 13.08 -2.54 1.45
N TRP A 52 12.12 -2.42 0.52
CA TRP A 52 11.90 -1.18 -0.23
C TRP A 52 11.47 -0.03 0.69
N LEU A 53 10.48 -0.22 1.57
CA LEU A 53 10.04 0.85 2.49
C LEU A 53 11.11 1.19 3.55
N LYS A 54 11.96 0.23 3.94
CA LYS A 54 13.15 0.51 4.76
C LYS A 54 14.14 1.41 4.02
N TYR A 55 14.36 1.17 2.73
CA TYR A 55 15.15 2.07 1.89
C TYR A 55 14.53 3.46 1.78
N VAL A 56 13.21 3.57 1.55
CA VAL A 56 12.51 4.87 1.56
C VAL A 56 12.71 5.59 2.90
N THR A 57 12.64 4.86 4.02
CA THR A 57 12.87 5.43 5.35
C THR A 57 14.24 6.09 5.49
N GLU A 58 15.28 5.42 4.98
CA GLU A 58 16.66 5.92 5.04
C GLU A 58 16.84 7.16 4.13
N GLU A 59 16.28 7.12 2.93
CA GLU A 59 16.31 8.24 1.97
C GLU A 59 15.60 9.49 2.52
N GLU A 60 14.52 9.29 3.27
CA GLU A 60 13.76 10.37 3.93
C GLU A 60 14.39 10.84 5.26
N GLY A 61 15.58 10.33 5.61
CA GLY A 61 16.28 10.70 6.85
C GLY A 61 15.54 10.30 8.13
N LYS A 62 14.68 9.30 8.04
CA LYS A 62 13.88 8.77 9.15
C LYS A 62 14.54 7.54 9.77
N VAL A 63 13.99 7.07 10.88
CA VAL A 63 14.43 5.84 11.54
C VAL A 63 13.30 4.81 11.46
N TRP A 64 13.61 3.61 11.00
CA TRP A 64 12.64 2.52 10.96
C TRP A 64 12.15 2.18 12.37
N GLY A 65 10.83 2.07 12.55
CA GLY A 65 10.20 1.59 13.78
C GLY A 65 9.33 0.37 13.48
N SER A 66 8.02 0.56 13.45
CA SER A 66 7.06 -0.51 13.16
C SER A 66 5.99 -0.07 12.16
N LEU A 67 5.70 -0.91 11.18
CA LEU A 67 4.68 -0.64 10.18
C LEU A 67 3.72 -1.83 10.13
N HIS A 68 2.42 -1.58 10.26
CA HIS A 68 1.40 -2.59 10.00
C HIS A 68 0.68 -2.23 8.70
N ILE A 69 0.49 -3.19 7.81
CA ILE A 69 -0.27 -3.00 6.57
C ILE A 69 -1.40 -4.01 6.59
N ALA A 70 -2.64 -3.54 6.50
CA ALA A 70 -3.83 -4.37 6.46
C ALA A 70 -4.59 -4.12 5.16
N TYR A 71 -5.05 -5.21 4.55
CA TYR A 71 -5.74 -5.16 3.27
C TYR A 71 -7.21 -5.52 3.44
N TYR A 72 -8.07 -4.77 2.75
CA TYR A 72 -9.52 -4.78 2.91
C TYR A 72 -10.21 -4.84 1.55
N SER A 73 -11.48 -5.28 1.57
CA SER A 73 -12.40 -4.96 0.48
C SER A 73 -12.73 -3.46 0.49
N ASP A 74 -13.38 -2.96 -0.55
CA ASP A 74 -13.86 -1.56 -0.58
C ASP A 74 -14.81 -1.27 0.59
N GLU A 75 -15.77 -2.16 0.86
CA GLU A 75 -16.70 -2.02 1.98
C GLU A 75 -15.97 -2.09 3.32
N GLY A 76 -14.96 -2.95 3.43
CA GLY A 76 -14.16 -3.05 4.65
C GLY A 76 -13.37 -1.79 4.93
N LEU A 77 -12.78 -1.19 3.91
CA LEU A 77 -12.06 0.07 4.10
C LEU A 77 -13.03 1.24 4.33
N LEU A 78 -14.20 1.24 3.71
CA LEU A 78 -15.27 2.22 3.98
C LEU A 78 -15.69 2.16 5.46
N GLU A 79 -15.91 0.95 6.01
CA GLU A 79 -16.21 0.79 7.44
C GLU A 79 -15.09 1.33 8.33
N VAL A 80 -13.82 1.14 7.96
CA VAL A 80 -12.69 1.74 8.68
C VAL A 80 -12.74 3.27 8.59
N ASN A 81 -12.99 3.82 7.40
CA ASN A 81 -13.06 5.27 7.16
C ASN A 81 -14.17 5.92 8.01
N GLN A 82 -15.34 5.29 8.06
CA GLN A 82 -16.48 5.74 8.85
C GLN A 82 -16.20 5.64 10.36
N ASN A 83 -15.69 4.49 10.83
CA ASN A 83 -15.52 4.23 12.26
C ASN A 83 -14.38 5.03 12.90
N TYR A 84 -13.31 5.28 12.16
CA TYR A 84 -12.10 5.93 12.71
C TYR A 84 -11.94 7.38 12.29
N LEU A 85 -12.43 7.79 11.12
CA LEU A 85 -12.27 9.15 10.58
C LEU A 85 -13.59 9.90 10.38
N GLN A 86 -14.74 9.24 10.58
CA GLN A 86 -16.07 9.81 10.35
C GLN A 86 -16.29 10.28 8.90
N HIS A 87 -15.64 9.60 7.96
CA HIS A 87 -15.73 9.86 6.53
C HIS A 87 -16.55 8.78 5.83
N ASP A 88 -17.45 9.20 4.93
CA ASP A 88 -18.35 8.31 4.20
C ASP A 88 -18.08 8.33 2.69
N TYR A 89 -16.87 7.90 2.33
CA TYR A 89 -16.45 7.73 0.94
C TYR A 89 -15.41 6.62 0.81
N TYR A 90 -15.35 6.01 -0.37
CA TYR A 90 -14.33 5.02 -0.73
C TYR A 90 -12.99 5.70 -0.97
N THR A 91 -11.92 5.11 -0.45
CA THR A 91 -10.52 5.55 -0.63
C THR A 91 -9.65 4.34 -0.92
N ASP A 92 -8.50 4.51 -1.55
CA ASP A 92 -7.55 3.42 -1.80
C ASP A 92 -6.70 3.09 -0.56
N ILE A 93 -6.44 4.09 0.29
CA ILE A 93 -5.67 3.93 1.52
C ILE A 93 -6.14 4.85 2.65
N ILE A 94 -5.91 4.40 3.88
CA ILE A 94 -5.98 5.19 5.11
C ILE A 94 -4.67 4.99 5.88
N THR A 95 -4.02 6.09 6.22
CA THR A 95 -2.77 6.10 7.00
C THR A 95 -3.05 6.54 8.44
N PHE A 96 -2.72 5.69 9.40
CA PHE A 96 -2.76 6.00 10.83
C PHE A 96 -1.35 6.30 11.34
N ASP A 97 -1.03 7.59 11.45
CA ASP A 97 0.26 8.05 11.96
C ASP A 97 0.39 7.83 13.47
N ARG A 98 1.43 7.11 13.88
CA ARG A 98 1.85 6.91 15.28
C ARG A 98 3.32 7.24 15.50
N CYS A 99 3.94 7.94 14.55
CA CYS A 99 5.36 8.26 14.56
C CYS A 99 5.75 9.04 15.82
N ARG A 100 6.99 8.83 16.28
CA ARG A 100 7.54 9.54 17.44
C ARG A 100 8.86 10.19 17.05
N GLY A 101 8.84 11.52 16.90
CA GLY A 101 9.99 12.26 16.39
C GLY A 101 10.29 11.84 14.95
N ASN A 102 11.52 11.38 14.71
CA ASN A 102 11.95 10.91 13.39
C ASN A 102 11.74 9.39 13.17
N ARG A 103 11.17 8.67 14.14
CA ARG A 103 10.97 7.23 14.05
C ARG A 103 9.58 6.90 13.51
N ILE A 104 9.55 6.11 12.43
CA ILE A 104 8.32 5.71 11.75
C ILE A 104 7.58 4.65 12.55
N HIS A 105 6.35 4.96 12.94
CA HIS A 105 5.39 4.01 13.48
C HIS A 105 4.03 4.30 12.87
N GLY A 106 3.37 3.30 12.28
CA GLY A 106 2.05 3.55 11.69
C GLY A 106 1.35 2.29 11.20
N ASP A 107 0.07 2.46 10.89
CA ASP A 107 -0.74 1.44 10.24
C ASP A 107 -1.25 1.98 8.89
N LEU A 108 -1.19 1.15 7.85
CA LEU A 108 -1.77 1.42 6.54
C LEU A 108 -2.95 0.46 6.34
N ALA A 109 -4.13 0.99 6.05
CA ALA A 109 -5.29 0.21 5.65
C ALA A 109 -5.56 0.44 4.17
N ILE A 110 -5.47 -0.60 3.35
CA ILE A 110 -5.45 -0.49 1.88
C ILE A 110 -6.61 -1.27 1.28
N SER A 111 -7.31 -0.66 0.31
CA SER A 111 -8.31 -1.36 -0.50
C SER A 111 -7.66 -1.99 -1.71
N VAL A 112 -7.91 -3.29 -1.86
CA VAL A 112 -7.44 -4.07 -3.00
C VAL A 112 -8.22 -3.76 -4.27
N GLU A 113 -9.52 -3.56 -4.11
CA GLU A 113 -10.44 -3.33 -5.22
C GLU A 113 -10.16 -1.97 -5.84
N ARG A 114 -9.98 -0.91 -5.02
CA ARG A 114 -9.56 0.41 -5.52
C ARG A 114 -8.25 0.36 -6.30
N ILE A 115 -7.23 -0.32 -5.78
CA ILE A 115 -5.95 -0.47 -6.49
C ILE A 115 -6.19 -1.13 -7.87
N SER A 116 -6.99 -2.20 -7.92
CA SER A 116 -7.27 -2.88 -9.17
C SER A 116 -8.07 -2.03 -10.16
N ASP A 117 -9.02 -1.23 -9.67
CA ASP A 117 -9.86 -0.37 -10.48
C ASP A 117 -9.08 0.84 -10.99
N HIS A 118 -8.33 1.53 -10.12
CA HIS A 118 -7.47 2.65 -10.51
C HIS A 118 -6.42 2.23 -11.53
N ALA A 119 -5.77 1.07 -11.34
CA ALA A 119 -4.82 0.55 -12.33
C ALA A 119 -5.46 0.35 -13.71
N ARG A 120 -6.70 -0.17 -13.74
CA ARG A 120 -7.47 -0.36 -14.97
C ARG A 120 -7.84 0.97 -15.62
N GLU A 121 -8.31 1.93 -14.84
CA GLU A 121 -8.68 3.28 -15.31
C GLU A 121 -7.49 4.06 -15.87
N LEU A 122 -6.32 3.93 -15.23
CA LEU A 122 -5.07 4.57 -15.64
C LEU A 122 -4.33 3.82 -16.75
N GLY A 123 -4.73 2.57 -17.05
CA GLY A 123 -4.05 1.73 -18.03
C GLY A 123 -2.64 1.32 -17.62
N VAL A 124 -2.38 1.20 -16.32
CA VAL A 124 -1.07 0.80 -15.76
C VAL A 124 -1.12 -0.60 -15.18
N PRO A 125 0.02 -1.32 -15.09
CA PRO A 125 0.06 -2.62 -14.40
C PRO A 125 -0.32 -2.48 -12.93
N VAL A 126 -1.03 -3.46 -12.36
CA VAL A 126 -1.46 -3.32 -10.94
C VAL A 126 -0.28 -3.31 -9.99
N GLY A 127 0.81 -4.01 -10.28
CA GLY A 127 2.02 -3.91 -9.45
C GLY A 127 2.54 -2.47 -9.35
N HIS A 128 2.40 -1.67 -10.41
CA HIS A 128 2.74 -0.24 -10.41
C HIS A 128 1.83 0.55 -9.46
N GLU A 129 0.51 0.38 -9.61
CA GLU A 129 -0.46 1.10 -8.77
C GLU A 129 -0.41 0.66 -7.31
N ALA A 130 -0.20 -0.64 -7.06
CA ALA A 130 0.04 -1.16 -5.73
C ALA A 130 1.30 -0.51 -5.13
N ALA A 131 2.43 -0.48 -5.86
CA ALA A 131 3.64 0.20 -5.39
C ALA A 131 3.36 1.67 -5.06
N ARG A 132 2.66 2.41 -5.95
CA ARG A 132 2.25 3.80 -5.72
C ARG A 132 1.46 3.95 -4.42
N VAL A 133 0.42 3.16 -4.19
CA VAL A 133 -0.41 3.25 -2.97
C VAL A 133 0.39 2.92 -1.70
N HIS A 134 1.28 1.92 -1.75
CA HIS A 134 2.14 1.59 -0.61
C HIS A 134 3.07 2.74 -0.24
N VAL A 135 3.79 3.31 -1.22
CA VAL A 135 4.72 4.41 -0.94
C VAL A 135 3.99 5.71 -0.63
N HIS A 136 2.83 5.97 -1.24
CA HIS A 136 1.97 7.10 -0.92
C HIS A 136 1.58 7.10 0.57
N GLY A 137 1.01 6.00 1.06
CA GLY A 137 0.68 5.84 2.47
C GLY A 137 1.89 5.97 3.39
N PHE A 138 3.04 5.45 2.94
CA PHE A 138 4.29 5.54 3.69
C PHE A 138 4.86 6.96 3.74
N LEU A 139 4.76 7.72 2.65
CA LEU A 139 5.20 9.11 2.57
C LEU A 139 4.38 10.03 3.49
N HIS A 140 3.10 9.74 3.69
CA HIS A 140 2.34 10.39 4.75
C HIS A 140 2.95 10.17 6.14
N LEU A 141 3.44 8.96 6.46
CA LEU A 141 4.18 8.71 7.70
C LEU A 141 5.52 9.45 7.75
N CYS A 142 6.12 9.75 6.60
CA CYS A 142 7.31 10.59 6.50
C CYS A 142 7.01 12.09 6.71
N GLY A 143 5.73 12.49 6.72
CA GLY A 143 5.27 13.86 6.98
C GLY A 143 4.90 14.65 5.72
N TYR A 144 4.74 13.99 4.57
CA TYR A 144 4.27 14.62 3.35
C TYR A 144 2.73 14.68 3.34
N GLY A 145 2.17 15.85 3.03
CA GLY A 145 0.75 16.04 2.78
C GLY A 145 0.43 15.95 1.28
N ASP A 146 -0.86 15.98 0.96
CA ASP A 146 -1.39 15.97 -0.41
C ASP A 146 -2.66 16.83 -0.54
N ALA A 147 -2.84 17.83 0.33
CA ALA A 147 -4.04 18.66 0.35
C ALA A 147 -3.96 19.79 -0.69
N SER A 148 -2.82 20.48 -0.79
CA SER A 148 -2.58 21.54 -1.79
C SER A 148 -1.99 20.99 -3.10
N ASP A 149 -2.04 21.79 -4.16
CA ASP A 149 -1.45 21.42 -5.45
C ASP A 149 0.09 21.32 -5.38
N GLU A 150 0.74 22.16 -4.58
CA GLU A 150 2.18 22.07 -4.30
C GLU A 150 2.54 20.78 -3.57
N GLU A 151 1.77 20.44 -2.54
CA GLU A 151 1.93 19.19 -1.77
C GLU A 151 1.76 17.97 -2.68
N LYS A 152 0.70 17.94 -3.49
CA LYS A 152 0.48 16.87 -4.47
C LYS A 152 1.60 16.74 -5.48
N ASN A 153 2.17 17.85 -5.94
CA ASN A 153 3.29 17.82 -6.88
C ASN A 153 4.54 17.21 -6.24
N ILE A 154 4.83 17.54 -4.98
CA ILE A 154 5.94 16.92 -4.23
C ILE A 154 5.67 15.43 -4.02
N MET A 155 4.46 15.08 -3.56
CA MET A 155 4.05 13.69 -3.35
C MET A 155 4.26 12.86 -4.61
N ARG A 156 3.77 13.34 -5.76
CA ARG A 156 3.91 12.64 -7.06
C ARG A 156 5.36 12.45 -7.47
N GLN A 157 6.22 13.46 -7.29
CA GLN A 157 7.64 13.33 -7.60
C GLN A 157 8.33 12.27 -6.74
N LEU A 158 7.96 12.18 -5.46
CA LEU A 158 8.48 11.17 -4.54
C LEU A 158 7.93 9.78 -4.86
N GLU A 159 6.65 9.66 -5.17
CA GLU A 159 6.04 8.42 -5.66
C GLU A 159 6.80 7.90 -6.89
N GLU A 160 6.96 8.73 -7.92
CA GLU A 160 7.69 8.37 -9.14
C GLU A 160 9.16 7.98 -8.85
N LYS A 161 9.85 8.75 -8.00
CA LYS A 161 11.22 8.44 -7.55
C LYS A 161 11.28 7.03 -6.96
N TYR A 162 10.43 6.72 -5.99
CA TYR A 162 10.54 5.46 -5.25
C TYR A 162 10.01 4.26 -6.03
N ILE A 163 8.99 4.45 -6.87
CA ILE A 163 8.51 3.42 -7.80
C ILE A 163 9.64 3.02 -8.77
N ALA A 164 10.40 3.98 -9.30
CA ALA A 164 11.54 3.70 -10.18
C ALA A 164 12.63 2.85 -9.50
N GLU A 165 12.81 3.00 -8.19
CA GLU A 165 13.79 2.24 -7.40
C GLU A 165 13.27 0.86 -6.94
N ALA A 166 11.96 0.60 -7.02
CA ALA A 166 11.33 -0.63 -6.54
C ALA A 166 11.91 -1.90 -7.19
N GLY A 167 12.33 -1.81 -8.46
CA GLY A 167 12.96 -2.91 -9.20
C GLY A 167 14.24 -3.46 -8.52
N ARG A 168 14.96 -2.64 -7.74
CA ARG A 168 16.15 -3.06 -6.98
C ARG A 168 15.83 -4.08 -5.88
N PHE A 169 14.57 -4.12 -5.45
CA PHE A 169 14.04 -5.04 -4.44
C PHE A 169 13.29 -6.22 -5.10
N GLY A 170 13.44 -6.39 -6.42
CA GLY A 170 12.74 -7.43 -7.20
C GLY A 170 11.25 -7.14 -7.41
N MET A 171 10.80 -5.92 -7.13
CA MET A 171 9.43 -5.49 -7.38
C MET A 171 9.33 -5.04 -8.84
N THR A 172 8.78 -5.91 -9.69
CA THR A 172 8.58 -5.68 -11.13
C THR A 172 7.14 -6.02 -11.52
N TRP A 173 6.64 -5.44 -12.60
CA TRP A 173 5.24 -5.54 -13.04
C TRP A 173 5.10 -5.44 -14.55
#